data_AF-A0A6I9QP77-F1
#
_entry.id   AF-A0A6I9QP77-F1
#
_cell.length_a   1.000
_cell.length_b   1.000
_cell.length_c   1.000
_cell.angle_alpha   90.00
_cell.angle_beta   90.00
_cell.angle_gamma   90.00
#
_symmetry.space_group_name_H-M   'P 1'
#
loop_
_entity.id
_entity.type
_entity.pdbx_description
1 polymer ?
#
loop_
_entity_poly.entity_id
_entity_poly.type
_entity_poly.pdbx_seq_one_letter_code
_entity_poly.pdbx_strand_id
1 'polypeptide(L)'
;MDIGLAPYGEYWRYARKLCIVHLLSNKKVQSFRLSREEEVAFMIKNISRASITPDPVNVSEILHAFANDMLCRVVSGKFFREGGRNKLFRELIRENSALLGGFHLGDYFPSLEWMDVFFGMCARARRNAERWSGVLDEVIKEHVDQAKDEKHEKDFVDVLLSLQKDPGVDLALTKEDVKALLVDMFGAGTDTSYIVLEWAMAELVRNSQAMEKLQNEVQDIAPGKGLVREEDLSELSYLKAVIKEVLRLHPPAPLLLPRESMDDCHIEGYEIPRRIKVIVNGWAIGRDPKVWEAPEEFRPERFMG
;
A
#
# COMPACT_ATOMS: atom_id res chain seq x y z
N MET A 1 17.28 0.71 -7.81
CA MET A 1 16.64 -0.58 -7.43
C MET A 1 15.51 -0.31 -6.46
N ASP A 2 14.43 -1.07 -6.47
CA ASP A 2 13.35 -0.92 -5.49
C ASP A 2 13.66 -1.63 -4.15
N ILE A 3 12.78 -1.59 -3.17
CA ILE A 3 12.88 -2.31 -1.88
C ILE A 3 12.10 -3.63 -1.92
N GLY A 4 10.98 -3.67 -2.65
CA GLY A 4 10.06 -4.80 -2.68
C GLY A 4 10.65 -6.08 -3.26
N LEU A 5 11.48 -5.95 -4.31
CA LEU A 5 12.03 -7.04 -5.12
C LEU A 5 13.56 -7.11 -5.07
N ALA A 6 14.24 -6.11 -4.49
CA ALA A 6 15.69 -6.15 -4.37
C ALA A 6 16.18 -7.30 -3.47
N PRO A 7 17.26 -8.00 -3.85
CA PRO A 7 17.84 -9.05 -3.03
C PRO A 7 18.40 -8.46 -1.73
N TYR A 8 18.41 -9.28 -0.67
CA TYR A 8 19.01 -8.86 0.59
C TYR A 8 20.50 -8.53 0.41
N GLY A 9 20.90 -7.35 0.86
CA GLY A 9 22.25 -6.84 0.69
C GLY A 9 22.45 -5.48 1.34
N GLU A 10 23.57 -4.84 1.06
CA GLU A 10 23.87 -3.48 1.56
C GLU A 10 22.85 -2.46 1.05
N TYR A 11 22.56 -2.47 -0.26
CA TYR A 11 21.54 -1.61 -0.87
C TYR A 11 20.19 -1.74 -0.19
N TRP A 12 19.65 -2.98 -0.11
CA TRP A 12 18.33 -3.22 0.47
C TRP A 12 18.25 -2.77 1.92
N ARG A 13 19.27 -3.09 2.74
CA ARG A 13 19.32 -2.67 4.16
C ARG A 13 19.31 -1.15 4.28
N TYR A 14 20.11 -0.49 3.44
CA TYR A 14 20.22 0.96 3.41
C TYR A 14 18.91 1.62 2.95
N ALA A 15 18.36 1.24 1.80
CA ALA A 15 17.11 1.77 1.26
C ALA A 15 15.94 1.54 2.23
N ARG A 16 15.83 0.34 2.81
CA ARG A 16 14.81 0.04 3.83
C ARG A 16 14.96 0.93 5.07
N LYS A 17 16.18 1.09 5.59
CA LYS A 17 16.45 1.97 6.74
C LYS A 17 16.05 3.41 6.42
N LEU A 18 16.41 3.88 5.24
CA LEU A 18 16.10 5.22 4.77
C LEU A 18 14.58 5.47 4.72
N CYS A 19 13.82 4.58 4.09
CA CYS A 19 12.36 4.70 4.03
C CYS A 19 11.73 4.65 5.42
N ILE A 20 12.15 3.74 6.29
CA ILE A 20 11.61 3.64 7.66
C ILE A 20 11.89 4.93 8.46
N VAL A 21 13.11 5.44 8.40
CA VAL A 21 13.53 6.59 9.21
C VAL A 21 12.94 7.91 8.69
N HIS A 22 12.93 8.11 7.37
CA HIS A 22 12.63 9.41 6.79
C HIS A 22 11.23 9.52 6.17
N LEU A 23 10.67 8.42 5.65
CA LEU A 23 9.36 8.42 4.99
C LEU A 23 8.25 7.87 5.90
N LEU A 24 8.54 6.81 6.66
CA LEU A 24 7.55 6.05 7.43
C LEU A 24 7.70 6.21 8.95
N SER A 25 8.47 7.20 9.41
CA SER A 25 8.60 7.48 10.84
C SER A 25 7.31 8.06 11.40
N ASN A 26 7.05 7.84 12.69
CA ASN A 26 5.88 8.39 13.38
C ASN A 26 5.72 9.90 13.15
N LYS A 27 6.82 10.66 13.19
CA LYS A 27 6.80 12.11 12.94
C LYS A 27 6.34 12.44 11.52
N LYS A 28 6.82 11.72 10.51
CA LYS A 28 6.44 11.94 9.11
C LYS A 28 5.00 11.50 8.84
N VAL A 29 4.59 10.36 9.38
CA VAL A 29 3.18 9.91 9.30
C VAL A 29 2.25 10.95 9.93
N GLN A 30 2.62 11.50 11.09
CA GLN A 30 1.81 12.53 11.77
C GLN A 30 1.78 13.87 11.04
N SER A 31 2.80 14.23 10.23
CA SER A 31 2.74 15.47 9.45
C SER A 31 1.57 15.46 8.47
N PHE A 32 1.32 14.32 7.83
CA PHE A 32 0.22 14.15 6.87
C PHE A 32 -1.18 14.02 7.49
N ARG A 33 -1.35 14.26 8.80
CA ARG A 33 -2.66 14.17 9.47
C ARG A 33 -3.73 15.03 8.80
N LEU A 34 -3.44 16.31 8.57
CA LEU A 34 -4.38 17.22 7.90
C LEU A 34 -4.72 16.75 6.49
N SER A 35 -3.72 16.22 5.78
CA SER A 35 -3.91 15.65 4.45
C SER A 35 -4.87 14.44 4.48
N ARG A 36 -4.76 13.56 5.48
CA ARG A 36 -5.70 12.43 5.67
C ARG A 36 -7.11 12.91 6.03
N GLU A 37 -7.23 13.85 6.95
CA GLU A 37 -8.54 14.41 7.35
C GLU A 37 -9.27 15.04 6.14
N GLU A 38 -8.56 15.80 5.32
CA GLU A 38 -9.11 16.39 4.09
C GLU A 38 -9.56 15.33 3.08
N GLU A 39 -8.75 14.29 2.83
CA GLU A 39 -9.11 13.23 1.89
C GLU A 39 -10.27 12.36 2.40
N VAL A 40 -10.33 12.08 3.70
CA VAL A 40 -11.46 11.36 4.32
C VAL A 40 -12.74 12.19 4.20
N ALA A 41 -12.68 13.49 4.51
CA ALA A 41 -13.82 14.39 4.35
C ALA A 41 -14.30 14.46 2.90
N PHE A 42 -13.37 14.50 1.94
CA PHE A 42 -13.69 14.47 0.51
C PHE A 42 -14.37 13.16 0.10
N MET A 43 -13.85 12.01 0.57
CA MET A 43 -14.45 10.70 0.34
C MET A 43 -15.88 10.61 0.89
N ILE A 44 -16.10 11.00 2.15
CA ILE A 44 -17.42 11.01 2.80
C ILE A 44 -18.39 11.90 2.03
N LYS A 45 -17.95 13.08 1.58
CA LYS A 45 -18.76 13.98 0.75
C LYS A 45 -19.18 13.34 -0.57
N ASN A 46 -18.31 12.57 -1.21
CA ASN A 46 -18.64 11.87 -2.45
C ASN A 46 -19.66 10.74 -2.21
N ILE A 47 -19.50 9.98 -1.11
CA ILE A 47 -20.49 8.96 -0.71
C ILE A 47 -21.84 9.63 -0.43
N SER A 48 -21.87 10.71 0.36
CA SER A 48 -23.09 11.44 0.70
C SER A 48 -23.80 12.02 -0.53
N ARG A 49 -23.05 12.47 -1.53
CA ARG A 49 -23.62 12.94 -2.81
C ARG A 49 -24.18 11.79 -3.64
N ALA A 50 -23.48 10.66 -3.69
CA ALA A 50 -23.93 9.47 -4.41
C ALA A 50 -25.19 8.87 -3.75
N SER A 51 -25.33 8.98 -2.43
CA SER A 51 -26.50 8.48 -1.68
C SER A 51 -27.75 9.36 -1.77
N ILE A 52 -27.72 10.47 -2.53
CA ILE A 52 -28.90 11.32 -2.73
C ILE A 52 -29.94 10.60 -3.60
N THR A 53 -29.50 9.79 -4.56
CA THR A 53 -30.39 8.96 -5.36
C THR A 53 -30.57 7.60 -4.68
N PRO A 54 -31.69 6.89 -4.95
CA PRO A 54 -31.92 5.55 -4.41
C PRO A 54 -31.05 4.47 -5.08
N ASP A 55 -30.13 4.86 -5.96
CA ASP A 55 -29.29 3.92 -6.71
C ASP A 55 -28.19 3.33 -5.82
N PRO A 56 -27.81 2.05 -6.02
CA PRO A 56 -26.68 1.47 -5.33
C PRO A 56 -25.38 2.25 -5.55
N VAL A 57 -24.69 2.59 -4.46
CA VAL A 57 -23.40 3.28 -4.52
C VAL A 57 -22.28 2.26 -4.66
N ASN A 58 -21.47 2.40 -5.71
CA ASN A 58 -20.23 1.62 -5.85
C ASN A 58 -19.15 2.17 -4.90
N VAL A 59 -19.07 1.58 -3.70
CA VAL A 59 -18.11 1.97 -2.66
C VAL A 59 -16.69 1.58 -3.05
N SER A 60 -16.49 0.48 -3.81
CA SER A 60 -15.17 0.02 -4.25
C SER A 60 -14.42 1.09 -5.06
N GLU A 61 -15.06 1.69 -6.06
CA GLU A 61 -14.44 2.76 -6.86
C GLU A 61 -14.09 4.00 -6.02
N ILE A 62 -14.92 4.33 -5.02
CA ILE A 62 -14.70 5.46 -4.12
C ILE A 62 -13.51 5.18 -3.20
N LEU A 63 -13.43 3.99 -2.61
CA LEU A 63 -12.33 3.58 -1.72
C LEU A 63 -11.00 3.48 -2.48
N HIS A 64 -11.02 2.92 -3.69
CA HIS A 64 -9.83 2.87 -4.54
C HIS A 64 -9.35 4.28 -4.89
N ALA A 65 -10.29 5.19 -5.20
CA ALA A 65 -9.95 6.58 -5.47
C ALA A 65 -9.36 7.27 -4.24
N PHE A 66 -9.94 7.06 -3.06
CA PHE A 66 -9.42 7.58 -1.80
C PHE A 66 -8.00 7.08 -1.50
N ALA A 67 -7.74 5.77 -1.58
CA ALA A 67 -6.41 5.21 -1.33
C ALA A 67 -5.37 5.78 -2.31
N ASN A 68 -5.69 5.79 -3.60
CA ASN A 68 -4.82 6.33 -4.64
C ASN A 68 -4.53 7.83 -4.42
N ASP A 69 -5.57 8.62 -4.15
CA ASP A 69 -5.43 10.06 -3.98
C ASP A 69 -4.64 10.42 -2.71
N MET A 70 -4.84 9.67 -1.63
CA MET A 70 -4.05 9.80 -0.40
C MET A 70 -2.56 9.53 -0.65
N LEU A 71 -2.24 8.44 -1.38
CA LEU A 71 -0.85 8.12 -1.70
C LEU A 71 -0.25 9.11 -2.68
N CYS A 72 -0.99 9.55 -3.70
CA CYS A 72 -0.55 10.63 -4.59
C CYS A 72 -0.18 11.89 -3.83
N ARG A 73 -0.97 12.26 -2.82
CA ARG A 73 -0.69 13.42 -1.99
C ARG A 73 0.54 13.26 -1.10
N VAL A 74 0.73 12.08 -0.49
CA VAL A 74 1.89 11.77 0.36
C VAL A 74 3.18 11.69 -0.45
N VAL A 75 3.09 11.16 -1.67
CA VAL A 75 4.27 10.89 -2.49
C VAL A 75 4.63 12.06 -3.40
N SER A 76 3.66 12.77 -3.97
CA SER A 76 3.87 13.82 -5.00
C SER A 76 3.23 15.18 -4.71
N GLY A 77 2.68 15.38 -3.51
CA GLY A 77 2.19 16.68 -3.06
C GLY A 77 0.77 17.02 -3.51
N LYS A 78 0.33 18.27 -3.26
CA LYS A 78 -1.09 18.69 -3.30
C LYS A 78 -1.73 18.78 -4.70
N PHE A 79 -0.94 18.97 -5.76
CA PHE A 79 -1.46 19.21 -7.12
C PHE A 79 -1.68 17.92 -7.92
N PHE A 80 -1.70 16.77 -7.27
CA PHE A 80 -1.82 15.46 -7.89
C PHE A 80 -3.11 15.22 -8.71
N ARG A 81 -4.18 16.01 -8.50
CA ARG A 81 -5.41 15.94 -9.31
C ARG A 81 -5.36 16.82 -10.57
N GLU A 82 -4.42 17.76 -10.67
CA GLU A 82 -4.28 18.61 -11.84
C GLU A 82 -3.87 17.80 -13.07
N GLY A 83 -4.43 18.16 -14.24
CA GLY A 83 -4.16 17.44 -15.49
C GLY A 83 -4.58 15.96 -15.52
N GLY A 84 -5.27 15.45 -14.49
CA GLY A 84 -5.64 14.03 -14.39
C GLY A 84 -4.48 13.10 -13.97
N ARG A 85 -3.41 13.64 -13.38
CA ARG A 85 -2.22 12.87 -12.96
C ARG A 85 -2.56 11.71 -12.02
N ASN A 86 -3.49 11.90 -11.09
CA ASN A 86 -3.98 10.83 -10.21
C ASN A 86 -4.60 9.64 -10.96
N LYS A 87 -5.28 9.88 -12.09
CA LYS A 87 -5.82 8.82 -12.96
C LYS A 87 -4.69 8.09 -13.68
N LEU A 88 -3.67 8.81 -14.13
CA LEU A 88 -2.49 8.22 -14.75
C LEU A 88 -1.74 7.32 -13.76
N PHE A 89 -1.49 7.78 -12.53
CA PHE A 89 -0.91 6.94 -11.48
C PHE A 89 -1.73 5.68 -11.23
N ARG A 90 -3.06 5.81 -11.13
CA ARG A 90 -3.96 4.66 -10.97
C ARG A 90 -3.81 3.65 -12.11
N GLU A 91 -3.76 4.13 -13.35
CA GLU A 91 -3.59 3.28 -14.53
C GLU A 91 -2.24 2.53 -14.48
N LEU A 92 -1.16 3.24 -14.12
CA LEU A 92 0.19 2.69 -14.03
C LEU A 92 0.35 1.68 -12.89
N ILE A 93 -0.30 1.91 -11.74
CA ILE A 93 -0.36 0.97 -10.62
C ILE A 93 -1.11 -0.29 -11.03
N ARG A 94 -2.30 -0.15 -11.65
CA ARG A 94 -3.08 -1.29 -12.13
C ARG A 94 -2.31 -2.15 -13.14
N GLU A 95 -1.56 -1.50 -14.03
CA GLU A 95 -0.70 -2.18 -14.99
C GLU A 95 0.47 -2.90 -14.30
N ASN A 96 1.11 -2.29 -13.30
CA ASN A 96 2.12 -2.95 -12.46
C ASN A 96 1.56 -4.20 -11.78
N SER A 97 0.40 -4.10 -11.14
CA SER A 97 -0.23 -5.22 -10.44
C SER A 97 -0.60 -6.35 -11.41
N ALA A 98 -1.08 -6.03 -12.62
CA ALA A 98 -1.36 -7.01 -13.65
C ALA A 98 -0.09 -7.70 -14.21
N LEU A 99 1.03 -6.97 -14.28
CA LEU A 99 2.32 -7.52 -14.70
C LEU A 99 2.94 -8.42 -13.61
N LEU A 100 2.92 -7.97 -12.35
CA LEU A 100 3.46 -8.72 -11.22
C LEU A 100 2.64 -9.97 -10.88
N GLY A 101 1.31 -9.88 -11.00
CA GLY A 101 0.41 -11.01 -10.79
C GLY A 101 0.26 -11.93 -12.02
N GLY A 102 0.87 -11.59 -13.15
CA GLY A 102 0.82 -12.37 -14.38
C GLY A 102 1.59 -13.69 -14.29
N PHE A 103 1.23 -14.65 -15.14
CA PHE A 103 1.99 -15.89 -15.29
C PHE A 103 3.12 -15.69 -16.30
N HIS A 104 4.37 -15.73 -15.84
CA HIS A 104 5.57 -15.65 -16.68
C HIS A 104 6.22 -17.03 -16.78
N LEU A 105 6.42 -17.54 -17.98
CA LEU A 105 6.94 -18.90 -18.22
C LEU A 105 8.39 -19.02 -17.79
N GLY A 106 9.19 -17.97 -17.95
CA GLY A 106 10.59 -17.93 -17.53
C GLY A 106 10.78 -18.12 -16.03
N ASP A 107 9.82 -17.69 -15.20
CA ASP A 107 9.88 -17.83 -13.74
C ASP A 107 9.80 -19.28 -13.27
N TYR A 108 9.17 -20.16 -14.06
CA TYR A 108 8.99 -21.58 -13.75
C TYR A 108 9.92 -22.47 -14.59
N PHE A 109 10.14 -22.07 -15.84
CA PHE A 109 10.94 -22.78 -16.82
C PHE A 109 11.94 -21.81 -17.44
N PRO A 110 13.12 -21.59 -16.83
CA PRO A 110 14.08 -20.60 -17.30
C PRO A 110 14.50 -20.77 -18.77
N SER A 111 14.52 -22.01 -19.27
CA SER A 111 14.79 -22.30 -20.70
C SER A 111 13.74 -21.76 -21.67
N LEU A 112 12.58 -21.36 -21.16
CA LEU A 112 11.43 -20.88 -21.92
C LEU A 112 11.17 -19.37 -21.73
N GLU A 113 12.11 -18.63 -21.13
CA GLU A 113 12.03 -17.17 -20.94
C GLU A 113 11.79 -16.40 -22.25
N TRP A 114 12.28 -16.92 -23.38
CA TRP A 114 12.02 -16.34 -24.71
C TRP A 114 10.52 -16.27 -25.04
N MET A 115 9.68 -17.12 -24.45
CA MET A 115 8.23 -17.06 -24.62
C MET A 115 7.62 -15.83 -23.95
N ASP A 116 8.15 -15.34 -22.84
CA ASP A 116 7.66 -14.12 -22.18
C ASP A 116 7.93 -12.89 -23.06
N VAL A 117 9.02 -12.92 -23.84
CA VAL A 117 9.31 -11.95 -24.89
C VAL A 117 8.32 -12.09 -26.05
N PHE A 118 8.06 -13.32 -26.52
CA PHE A 118 7.13 -13.61 -27.61
C PHE A 118 5.68 -13.19 -27.31
N PHE A 119 5.19 -13.49 -26.09
CA PHE A 119 3.86 -13.07 -25.62
C PHE A 119 3.79 -11.57 -25.28
N GLY A 120 4.89 -10.84 -25.42
CA GLY A 120 4.94 -9.39 -25.29
C GLY A 120 4.90 -8.89 -23.84
N MET A 121 5.06 -9.75 -22.84
CA MET A 121 5.05 -9.37 -21.43
C MET A 121 6.25 -8.47 -21.11
N CYS A 122 7.44 -8.80 -21.61
CA CYS A 122 8.62 -7.95 -21.45
C CYS A 122 8.44 -6.57 -22.11
N ALA A 123 7.79 -6.52 -23.29
CA ALA A 123 7.53 -5.26 -23.98
C ALA A 123 6.49 -4.41 -23.23
N ARG A 124 5.46 -5.05 -22.65
CA ARG A 124 4.45 -4.41 -21.81
C ARG A 124 5.08 -3.84 -20.53
N ALA A 125 5.95 -4.60 -19.86
CA ALA A 125 6.69 -4.14 -18.69
C ALA A 125 7.62 -2.96 -19.00
N ARG A 126 8.39 -3.01 -20.10
CA ARG A 126 9.25 -1.90 -20.53
C ARG A 126 8.45 -0.63 -20.81
N ARG A 127 7.34 -0.75 -21.55
CA ARG A 127 6.44 0.40 -21.79
C ARG A 127 5.90 0.98 -20.49
N ASN A 128 5.49 0.14 -19.53
CA ASN A 128 5.01 0.65 -18.24
C ASN A 128 6.12 1.35 -17.44
N ALA A 129 7.33 0.80 -17.45
CA ALA A 129 8.50 1.41 -16.81
C ALA A 129 8.87 2.76 -17.43
N GLU A 130 8.83 2.88 -18.76
CA GLU A 130 9.05 4.15 -19.47
C GLU A 130 8.00 5.20 -19.11
N ARG A 131 6.71 4.82 -19.05
CA ARG A 131 5.63 5.71 -18.62
C ARG A 131 5.81 6.18 -17.19
N TRP A 132 6.13 5.26 -16.26
CA TRP A 132 6.46 5.61 -14.88
C TRP A 132 7.63 6.59 -14.80
N SER A 133 8.72 6.31 -15.54
CA SER A 133 9.89 7.19 -15.57
C SER A 133 9.51 8.60 -16.05
N GLY A 134 8.74 8.71 -17.13
CA GLY A 134 8.32 10.00 -17.68
C GLY A 134 7.52 10.83 -16.66
N VAL A 135 6.52 10.22 -16.02
CA VAL A 135 5.69 10.91 -15.00
C VAL A 135 6.53 11.32 -13.79
N LEU A 136 7.41 10.44 -13.32
CA LEU A 136 8.26 10.76 -12.16
C LEU A 136 9.34 11.78 -12.50
N ASP A 137 9.80 11.83 -13.76
CA ASP A 137 10.71 12.89 -14.22
C ASP A 137 10.04 14.27 -14.17
N GLU A 138 8.78 14.36 -14.59
CA GLU A 138 7.97 15.59 -14.47
C GLU A 138 7.78 15.98 -13.01
N VAL A 139 7.35 15.04 -12.16
CA VAL A 139 7.17 15.28 -10.72
C VAL A 139 8.47 15.74 -10.06
N ILE A 140 9.58 15.04 -10.29
CA ILE A 140 10.88 15.41 -9.72
C ILE A 140 11.30 16.81 -10.19
N LYS A 141 11.09 17.13 -11.47
CA LYS A 141 11.42 18.45 -12.02
C LYS A 141 10.62 19.56 -11.34
N GLU A 142 9.31 19.37 -11.17
CA GLU A 142 8.45 20.32 -10.47
C GLU A 142 8.94 20.61 -9.05
N HIS A 143 9.34 19.58 -8.29
CA HIS A 143 9.86 19.73 -6.93
C HIS A 143 11.23 20.42 -6.89
N VAL A 144 12.10 20.13 -7.86
CA VAL A 144 13.39 20.82 -7.99
C VAL A 144 13.20 22.32 -8.28
N ASP A 145 12.24 22.66 -9.14
CA ASP A 145 11.93 24.04 -9.51
C ASP A 145 11.26 24.80 -8.34
N GLN A 146 10.43 24.11 -7.54
CA GLN A 146 9.73 24.65 -6.37
C GLN A 146 10.56 24.67 -5.08
N ALA A 147 11.77 24.10 -5.07
CA ALA A 147 12.64 24.00 -3.89
C ALA A 147 13.02 25.34 -3.22
N LYS A 148 12.61 26.48 -3.80
CA LYS A 148 12.81 27.84 -3.26
C LYS A 148 11.71 28.30 -2.30
N ASP A 149 10.58 27.59 -2.23
CA ASP A 149 9.45 27.96 -1.37
C ASP A 149 9.51 27.19 -0.03
N GLU A 150 10.08 27.78 1.02
CA GLU A 150 10.28 27.12 2.33
C GLU A 150 8.99 26.77 3.09
N LYS A 151 7.82 27.19 2.61
CA LYS A 151 6.53 27.10 3.33
C LYS A 151 5.66 25.88 2.98
N HIS A 152 6.07 25.02 2.04
CA HIS A 152 5.27 23.84 1.69
C HIS A 152 5.57 22.64 2.59
N GLU A 153 4.55 21.83 2.86
CA GLU A 153 4.72 20.56 3.58
C GLU A 153 5.54 19.62 2.70
N LYS A 154 6.74 19.25 3.17
CA LYS A 154 7.64 18.36 2.42
C LYS A 154 6.96 17.00 2.22
N ASP A 155 6.93 16.50 1.00
CA ASP A 155 6.39 15.18 0.68
C ASP A 155 7.50 14.10 0.64
N PHE A 156 7.30 12.96 -0.03
CA PHE A 156 8.36 11.95 -0.17
C PHE A 156 9.40 12.30 -1.24
N VAL A 157 9.00 12.97 -2.33
CA VAL A 157 9.93 13.45 -3.36
C VAL A 157 10.91 14.43 -2.73
N ASP A 158 10.43 15.41 -1.95
CA ASP A 158 11.29 16.39 -1.26
C ASP A 158 12.30 15.72 -0.33
N VAL A 159 11.84 14.74 0.44
CA VAL A 159 12.69 14.03 1.40
C VAL A 159 13.75 13.23 0.67
N LEU A 160 13.40 12.47 -0.36
CA LEU A 160 14.35 11.68 -1.14
C LEU A 160 15.35 12.55 -1.90
N LEU A 161 14.92 13.68 -2.49
CA LEU A 161 15.80 14.64 -3.14
C LEU A 161 16.75 15.32 -2.15
N SER A 162 16.31 15.59 -0.93
CA SER A 162 17.17 16.14 0.12
C SER A 162 18.26 15.15 0.54
N LEU A 163 17.91 13.87 0.68
CA LEU A 163 18.84 12.80 1.04
C LEU A 163 19.82 12.46 -0.08
N GLN A 164 19.38 12.56 -1.34
CA GLN A 164 20.26 12.42 -2.50
C GLN A 164 21.38 13.47 -2.51
N LYS A 165 21.15 14.66 -1.95
CA LYS A 165 22.13 15.76 -1.90
C LYS A 165 23.00 15.76 -0.63
N ASP A 166 22.71 14.89 0.33
CA ASP A 166 23.39 14.86 1.63
C ASP A 166 24.72 14.08 1.53
N PRO A 167 25.89 14.73 1.72
CA PRO A 167 27.19 14.08 1.66
C PRO A 167 27.46 13.15 2.85
N GLY A 168 26.65 13.19 3.91
CA GLY A 168 26.78 12.35 5.10
C GLY A 168 26.15 10.97 4.98
N VAL A 169 25.67 10.62 3.79
CA VAL A 169 24.92 9.39 3.53
C VAL A 169 25.81 8.37 2.83
N ASP A 170 26.01 7.21 3.49
CA ASP A 170 27.00 6.18 3.09
C ASP A 170 26.83 5.65 1.66
N LEU A 171 25.61 5.68 1.11
CA LEU A 171 25.31 5.26 -0.26
C LEU A 171 24.52 6.36 -0.98
N ALA A 172 25.16 7.01 -1.96
CA ALA A 172 24.53 8.05 -2.76
C ALA A 172 23.34 7.48 -3.55
N LEU A 173 22.14 7.99 -3.28
CA LEU A 173 20.94 7.63 -4.04
C LEU A 173 21.03 8.18 -5.46
N THR A 174 20.94 7.30 -6.46
CA THR A 174 20.80 7.76 -7.85
C THR A 174 19.39 8.28 -8.11
N LYS A 175 19.20 9.04 -9.18
CA LYS A 175 17.85 9.48 -9.60
C LYS A 175 16.92 8.29 -9.87
N GLU A 176 17.46 7.19 -10.41
CA GLU A 176 16.70 5.98 -10.67
C GLU A 176 16.33 5.23 -9.37
N ASP A 177 17.17 5.29 -8.34
CA ASP A 177 16.79 4.78 -7.01
C ASP A 177 15.65 5.60 -6.41
N VAL A 178 15.70 6.94 -6.51
CA VAL A 178 14.60 7.81 -6.06
C VAL A 178 13.30 7.43 -6.77
N LYS A 179 13.31 7.30 -8.10
CA LYS A 179 12.12 6.88 -8.86
C LYS A 179 11.59 5.51 -8.41
N ALA A 180 12.48 4.52 -8.28
CA ALA A 180 12.10 3.17 -7.87
C ALA A 180 11.46 3.16 -6.47
N LEU A 181 12.02 3.91 -5.52
CA LEU A 181 11.45 4.05 -4.18
C LEU A 181 10.06 4.72 -4.20
N LEU A 182 9.86 5.73 -5.05
CA LEU A 182 8.54 6.36 -5.19
C LEU A 182 7.51 5.37 -5.75
N VAL A 183 7.86 4.58 -6.77
CA VAL A 183 6.98 3.53 -7.33
C VAL A 183 6.58 2.52 -6.25
N ASP A 184 7.53 2.09 -5.42
CA ASP A 184 7.25 1.18 -4.31
C ASP A 184 6.26 1.78 -3.30
N MET A 185 6.45 3.04 -2.89
CA MET A 185 5.54 3.71 -1.95
C MET A 185 4.13 3.85 -2.54
N PHE A 186 4.03 4.16 -3.83
CA PHE A 186 2.76 4.23 -4.55
C PHE A 186 2.03 2.88 -4.59
N GLY A 187 2.70 1.85 -5.12
CA GLY A 187 2.10 0.54 -5.34
C GLY A 187 1.75 -0.15 -4.03
N ALA A 188 2.72 -0.22 -3.10
CA ALA A 188 2.53 -0.91 -1.83
C ALA A 188 1.47 -0.23 -0.95
N GLY A 189 1.36 1.09 -0.96
CA GLY A 189 0.41 1.83 -0.15
C GLY A 189 -1.02 1.85 -0.69
N THR A 190 -1.19 1.80 -2.02
CA THR A 190 -2.50 1.96 -2.66
C THR A 190 -3.32 0.67 -2.62
N ASP A 191 -2.85 -0.39 -3.29
CA ASP A 191 -3.65 -1.61 -3.49
C ASP A 191 -3.93 -2.32 -2.16
N THR A 192 -2.93 -2.39 -1.28
CA THR A 192 -3.08 -3.09 0.02
C THR A 192 -4.11 -2.40 0.92
N SER A 193 -4.05 -1.08 1.03
CA SER A 193 -5.00 -0.30 1.85
C SER A 193 -6.41 -0.35 1.28
N TYR A 194 -6.54 -0.23 -0.06
CA TYR A 194 -7.81 -0.35 -0.74
C TYR A 194 -8.47 -1.71 -0.48
N ILE A 195 -7.73 -2.82 -0.65
CA ILE A 195 -8.26 -4.18 -0.44
C ILE A 195 -8.75 -4.36 1.00
N VAL A 196 -8.02 -3.85 2.01
CA VAL A 196 -8.46 -3.91 3.41
C VAL A 196 -9.76 -3.13 3.62
N LEU A 197 -9.86 -1.91 3.08
CA LEU A 197 -11.06 -1.09 3.21
C LEU A 197 -12.27 -1.72 2.51
N GLU A 198 -12.06 -2.29 1.32
CA GLU A 198 -13.10 -2.96 0.55
C GLU A 198 -13.64 -4.19 1.30
N TRP A 199 -12.75 -5.07 1.78
CA TRP A 199 -13.17 -6.23 2.56
C TRP A 199 -13.78 -5.86 3.91
N ALA A 200 -13.31 -4.79 4.56
CA ALA A 200 -13.94 -4.30 5.77
C ALA A 200 -15.40 -3.92 5.52
N MET A 201 -15.68 -3.15 4.47
CA MET A 201 -17.06 -2.80 4.13
C MET A 201 -17.87 -4.02 3.71
N ALA A 202 -17.31 -4.93 2.92
CA ALA A 202 -17.99 -6.16 2.50
C ALA A 202 -18.38 -7.05 3.69
N GLU A 203 -17.48 -7.25 4.65
CA GLU A 203 -17.76 -8.03 5.85
C GLU A 203 -18.76 -7.35 6.78
N LEU A 204 -18.63 -6.03 6.99
CA LEU A 204 -19.58 -5.31 7.84
C LEU A 204 -21.00 -5.30 7.24
N VAL A 205 -21.15 -5.11 5.92
CA VAL A 205 -22.47 -5.15 5.25
C VAL A 205 -23.09 -6.54 5.33
N ARG A 206 -22.27 -7.60 5.29
CA ARG A 206 -22.74 -9.00 5.44
C ARG A 206 -23.06 -9.38 6.89
N ASN A 207 -22.45 -8.71 7.87
CA ASN A 207 -22.59 -9.02 9.30
C ASN A 207 -23.21 -7.82 10.05
N SER A 208 -24.54 -7.70 9.99
CA SER A 208 -25.28 -6.56 10.54
C SER A 208 -25.03 -6.30 12.04
N GLN A 209 -24.87 -7.35 12.85
CA GLN A 209 -24.53 -7.21 14.27
C GLN A 209 -23.16 -6.54 14.49
N ALA A 210 -22.15 -6.94 13.71
CA ALA A 210 -20.81 -6.34 13.80
C ALA A 210 -20.84 -4.89 13.32
N MET A 211 -21.58 -4.59 12.25
CA MET A 211 -21.81 -3.22 11.78
C MET A 211 -22.46 -2.36 12.87
N GLU A 212 -23.56 -2.82 13.46
CA GLU A 212 -24.29 -2.08 14.51
C GLU A 212 -23.41 -1.82 15.73
N LYS A 213 -22.65 -2.83 16.18
CA LYS A 213 -21.74 -2.69 17.31
C LYS A 213 -20.63 -1.67 17.04
N LEU A 214 -20.05 -1.67 15.82
CA LEU A 214 -19.06 -0.67 15.43
C LEU A 214 -19.68 0.73 15.33
N GLN A 215 -20.89 0.86 14.81
CA GLN A 215 -21.61 2.14 14.76
C GLN A 215 -21.88 2.69 16.15
N ASN A 216 -22.27 1.84 17.10
CA ASN A 216 -22.47 2.23 18.50
C ASN A 216 -21.16 2.71 19.14
N GLU A 217 -20.04 1.99 18.95
CA GLU A 217 -18.72 2.41 19.45
C GLU A 217 -18.34 3.81 18.92
N VAL A 218 -18.55 4.05 17.63
CA VAL A 218 -18.26 5.36 17.01
C VAL A 218 -19.18 6.47 17.56
N GLN A 219 -20.46 6.18 17.79
CA GLN A 219 -21.42 7.15 18.35
C GLN A 219 -21.08 7.54 19.78
N ASP A 220 -20.61 6.60 20.60
CA ASP A 220 -20.25 6.84 22.00
C ASP A 220 -19.01 7.75 22.15
N ILE A 221 -18.03 7.62 21.25
CA ILE A 221 -16.76 8.37 21.31
C ILE A 221 -16.88 9.76 20.65
N ALA A 222 -17.72 9.87 19.63
CA ALA A 222 -17.88 11.09 18.84
C ALA A 222 -19.33 11.62 18.81
N PRO A 223 -20.02 11.79 19.96
CA PRO A 223 -21.41 12.23 19.97
C PRO A 223 -21.51 13.64 19.38
N GLY A 224 -22.21 13.77 18.26
CA GLY A 224 -22.44 15.05 17.58
C GLY A 224 -21.20 15.70 16.93
N LYS A 225 -20.03 15.06 16.93
CA LYS A 225 -18.79 15.63 16.35
C LYS A 225 -18.76 15.57 14.81
N GLY A 226 -19.61 14.77 14.18
CA GLY A 226 -19.72 14.60 12.73
C GLY A 226 -18.55 13.89 12.05
N LEU A 227 -17.35 13.90 12.63
CA LEU A 227 -16.14 13.20 12.17
C LEU A 227 -15.32 12.69 13.35
N VAL A 228 -14.83 11.45 13.26
CA VAL A 228 -13.86 10.85 14.19
C VAL A 228 -12.48 11.43 13.93
N ARG A 229 -11.76 11.87 14.97
CA ARG A 229 -10.37 12.35 14.84
C ARG A 229 -9.38 11.22 15.07
N GLU A 230 -8.16 11.37 14.55
CA GLU A 230 -7.09 10.39 14.79
C GLU A 230 -6.76 10.21 16.28
N GLU A 231 -6.96 11.27 17.07
CA GLU A 231 -6.80 11.28 18.53
C GLU A 231 -7.75 10.29 19.23
N ASP A 232 -8.95 10.11 18.66
CA ASP A 232 -10.01 9.24 19.20
C ASP A 232 -9.74 7.74 18.87
N LEU A 233 -8.81 7.43 17.96
CA LEU A 233 -8.51 6.04 17.55
C LEU A 233 -8.00 5.17 18.70
N SER A 234 -7.45 5.77 19.76
CA SER A 234 -7.02 5.05 20.96
C SER A 234 -8.19 4.32 21.64
N GLU A 235 -9.38 4.92 21.63
CA GLU A 235 -10.59 4.44 22.31
C GLU A 235 -11.45 3.50 21.43
N LEU A 236 -11.23 3.47 20.11
CA LEU A 236 -11.96 2.62 19.16
C LEU A 236 -11.43 1.16 19.13
N SER A 237 -11.68 0.44 20.23
CA SER A 237 -11.22 -0.94 20.45
C SER A 237 -11.82 -1.95 19.47
N TYR A 238 -13.11 -1.85 19.19
CA TYR A 238 -13.84 -2.75 18.30
C TYR A 238 -13.52 -2.47 16.84
N LEU A 239 -13.33 -1.20 16.45
CA LEU A 239 -12.76 -0.86 15.13
C LEU A 239 -11.42 -1.56 14.90
N LYS A 240 -10.50 -1.53 15.88
CA LYS A 240 -9.21 -2.23 15.77
C LYS A 240 -9.40 -3.74 15.63
N ALA A 241 -10.36 -4.31 16.34
CA ALA A 241 -10.70 -5.73 16.26
C ALA A 241 -11.26 -6.10 14.89
N VAL A 242 -12.14 -5.26 14.31
CA VAL A 242 -12.66 -5.39 12.95
C VAL A 242 -11.51 -5.39 11.94
N ILE A 243 -10.61 -4.41 11.99
CA ILE A 243 -9.48 -4.34 11.05
C ILE A 243 -8.55 -5.56 11.19
N LYS A 244 -8.27 -6.02 12.41
CA LYS A 244 -7.49 -7.25 12.64
C LYS A 244 -8.17 -8.48 12.04
N GLU A 245 -9.48 -8.60 12.18
CA GLU A 245 -10.25 -9.72 11.64
C GLU A 245 -10.31 -9.69 10.11
N VAL A 246 -10.46 -8.50 9.51
CA VAL A 246 -10.34 -8.32 8.06
C VAL A 246 -8.96 -8.74 7.58
N LEU A 247 -7.88 -8.36 8.25
CA LEU A 247 -6.52 -8.75 7.86
C LEU A 247 -6.26 -10.25 8.02
N ARG A 248 -6.89 -10.91 9.01
CA ARG A 248 -6.81 -12.37 9.19
C ARG A 248 -7.51 -13.11 8.05
N LEU A 249 -8.74 -12.72 7.72
CA LEU A 249 -9.54 -13.38 6.69
C LEU A 249 -9.13 -12.96 5.28
N HIS A 250 -8.79 -11.70 5.06
CA HIS A 250 -8.57 -11.15 3.73
C HIS A 250 -7.21 -10.43 3.65
N PRO A 251 -6.09 -11.15 3.90
CA PRO A 251 -4.77 -10.56 3.79
C PRO A 251 -4.55 -10.09 2.34
N PRO A 252 -4.21 -8.80 2.09
CA PRO A 252 -4.04 -8.29 0.72
C PRO A 252 -2.97 -9.03 -0.09
N ALA A 253 -1.97 -9.59 0.59
CA ALA A 253 -0.97 -10.48 0.02
C ALA A 253 -1.09 -11.89 0.66
N PRO A 254 -1.97 -12.77 0.15
CA PRO A 254 -2.27 -14.05 0.80
C PRO A 254 -1.08 -15.02 0.88
N LEU A 255 -0.13 -14.91 -0.05
CA LEU A 255 1.12 -15.69 -0.07
C LEU A 255 2.34 -14.89 0.43
N LEU A 256 2.11 -13.69 0.98
CA LEU A 256 3.12 -12.68 1.29
C LEU A 256 4.05 -12.41 0.09
N LEU A 257 5.16 -11.70 0.32
CA LEU A 257 6.22 -11.59 -0.68
C LEU A 257 7.13 -12.82 -0.60
N PRO A 258 7.49 -13.44 -1.74
CA PRO A 258 8.43 -14.55 -1.77
C PRO A 258 9.74 -14.20 -1.06
N ARG A 259 10.27 -15.16 -0.31
CA ARG A 259 11.59 -15.10 0.31
C ARG A 259 12.55 -16.00 -0.45
N GLU A 260 13.84 -15.79 -0.25
CA GLU A 260 14.90 -16.65 -0.77
C GLU A 260 15.82 -17.07 0.40
N SER A 261 16.18 -18.35 0.47
CA SER A 261 17.17 -18.84 1.44
C SER A 261 18.55 -18.28 1.10
N MET A 262 19.17 -17.59 2.07
CA MET A 262 20.48 -16.96 1.87
C MET A 262 21.63 -17.98 1.91
N ASP A 263 21.46 -19.03 2.70
CA ASP A 263 22.39 -20.13 2.95
C ASP A 263 21.59 -21.43 3.11
N ASP A 264 22.28 -22.57 3.08
CA ASP A 264 21.70 -23.88 3.38
C ASP A 264 21.18 -23.89 4.83
N CYS A 265 19.93 -24.27 5.04
CA CYS A 265 19.31 -24.27 6.36
C CYS A 265 18.38 -25.47 6.58
N HIS A 266 17.92 -25.66 7.81
CA HIS A 266 16.99 -26.73 8.17
C HIS A 266 15.73 -26.15 8.81
N ILE A 267 14.55 -26.59 8.36
CA ILE A 267 13.25 -26.22 8.96
C ILE A 267 12.49 -27.51 9.26
N GLU A 268 12.14 -27.75 10.53
CA GLU A 268 11.38 -28.95 10.96
C GLU A 268 11.97 -30.28 10.43
N GLY A 269 13.31 -30.37 10.36
CA GLY A 269 14.02 -31.56 9.87
C GLY A 269 14.18 -31.65 8.35
N TYR A 270 13.65 -30.71 7.58
CA TYR A 270 13.86 -30.62 6.13
C TYR A 270 15.07 -29.74 5.81
N GLU A 271 15.95 -30.24 4.96
CA GLU A 271 17.05 -29.47 4.39
C GLU A 271 16.53 -28.53 3.29
N ILE A 272 16.86 -27.24 3.40
CA ILE A 272 16.52 -26.20 2.45
C ILE A 272 17.84 -25.64 1.91
N PRO A 273 18.22 -25.99 0.68
CA PRO A 273 19.40 -25.42 0.04
C PRO A 273 19.31 -23.91 -0.10
N ARG A 274 20.46 -23.27 -0.25
CA ARG A 274 20.60 -21.87 -0.64
C ARG A 274 19.90 -21.58 -1.97
N ARG A 275 19.37 -20.35 -2.13
CA ARG A 275 18.64 -19.85 -3.31
C ARG A 275 17.30 -20.56 -3.60
N ILE A 276 16.70 -21.16 -2.59
CA ILE A 276 15.37 -21.72 -2.68
C ILE A 276 14.34 -20.63 -2.38
N LYS A 277 13.36 -20.49 -3.29
CA LYS A 277 12.20 -19.62 -3.10
C LYS A 277 11.29 -20.22 -2.03
N VAL A 278 11.02 -19.44 -0.98
CA VAL A 278 10.14 -19.80 0.14
C VAL A 278 8.92 -18.90 0.13
N ILE A 279 7.73 -19.51 0.16
CA ILE A 279 6.45 -18.81 0.16
C ILE A 279 5.74 -19.11 1.48
N VAL A 280 5.27 -18.06 2.16
CA VAL A 280 4.51 -18.20 3.41
C VAL A 280 3.04 -17.98 3.10
N ASN A 281 2.25 -19.05 3.24
CA ASN A 281 0.82 -18.99 2.97
C ASN A 281 0.05 -18.36 4.15
N GLY A 282 0.06 -17.03 4.22
CA GLY A 282 -0.66 -16.24 5.23
C GLY A 282 -2.16 -16.50 5.21
N TRP A 283 -2.75 -16.74 4.04
CA TRP A 283 -4.16 -17.10 3.90
C TRP A 283 -4.51 -18.40 4.62
N ALA A 284 -3.67 -19.44 4.47
CA ALA A 284 -3.86 -20.71 5.15
C ALA A 284 -3.64 -20.59 6.66
N ILE A 285 -2.61 -19.86 7.10
CA ILE A 285 -2.34 -19.61 8.52
C ILE A 285 -3.52 -18.88 9.18
N GLY A 286 -4.08 -17.88 8.49
CA GLY A 286 -5.26 -17.14 8.94
C GLY A 286 -6.52 -18.00 9.07
N ARG A 287 -6.57 -19.18 8.44
CA ARG A 287 -7.75 -20.07 8.38
C ARG A 287 -7.55 -21.46 8.98
N ASP A 288 -6.40 -21.73 9.60
CA ASP A 288 -6.14 -23.04 10.17
C ASP A 288 -7.11 -23.32 11.36
N PRO A 289 -8.01 -24.32 11.26
CA PRO A 289 -8.94 -24.65 12.34
C PRO A 289 -8.25 -25.18 13.62
N LYS A 290 -6.96 -25.55 13.55
CA LYS A 290 -6.17 -25.92 14.73
C LYS A 290 -5.72 -24.69 15.53
N VAL A 291 -5.67 -23.52 14.91
CA VAL A 291 -5.22 -22.26 15.51
C VAL A 291 -6.39 -21.34 15.79
N TRP A 292 -7.39 -21.31 14.89
CA TRP A 292 -8.53 -20.40 14.95
C TRP A 292 -9.84 -21.17 15.12
N GLU A 293 -10.59 -20.83 16.17
CA GLU A 293 -11.98 -21.28 16.30
C GLU A 293 -12.85 -20.60 15.23
N ALA A 294 -13.68 -21.40 14.56
CA ALA A 294 -14.53 -20.97 13.45
C ALA A 294 -13.76 -20.08 12.44
N PRO A 295 -12.74 -20.64 11.76
CA PRO A 295 -11.76 -19.86 11.01
C PRO A 295 -12.35 -19.11 9.81
N GLU A 296 -13.44 -19.60 9.24
CA GLU A 296 -14.11 -18.95 8.09
C GLU A 296 -15.12 -17.87 8.51
N GLU A 297 -15.44 -17.76 9.81
CA GLU A 297 -16.39 -16.77 10.31
C GLU A 297 -15.70 -15.42 10.57
N PHE A 298 -16.34 -14.34 10.11
CA PHE A 298 -15.98 -12.98 10.47
C PHE A 298 -16.45 -12.68 11.89
N ARG A 299 -15.52 -12.77 12.85
CA ARG A 299 -15.80 -12.61 14.28
C ARG A 299 -14.76 -11.68 14.92
N PRO A 300 -14.91 -10.35 14.80
CA PRO A 300 -14.02 -9.36 15.42
C PRO A 300 -13.81 -9.59 16.92
N GLU A 301 -14.80 -10.15 17.62
CA GLU A 301 -14.76 -10.50 19.05
C GLU A 301 -13.53 -11.33 19.43
N ARG A 302 -12.93 -12.09 18.51
CA ARG A 302 -11.71 -12.86 18.80
C ARG A 302 -10.49 -12.00 19.15
N PHE A 303 -10.51 -10.72 18.77
CA PHE A 303 -9.45 -9.75 19.07
C PHE A 303 -9.83 -8.80 20.20
N MET A 304 -10.97 -9.04 20.85
CA MET A 304 -11.38 -8.37 22.07
C MET A 304 -10.84 -9.17 23.27
N GLY A 305 -10.25 -8.48 24.24
CA GLY A 305 -9.77 -9.07 25.50
C GLY A 305 -10.88 -9.17 26.53
#